data_AF-A0AA88IC40-F1
#
_entry.id   AF-A0AA88IC40-F1
#
_cell.length_a   1.000
_cell.length_b   1.000
_cell.length_c   1.000
_cell.angle_alpha   90.00
_cell.angle_beta   90.00
_cell.angle_gamma   90.00
#
_symmetry.space_group_name_H-M   'P 1'
#
loop_
_entity.id
_entity.type
_entity.pdbx_description
1 polymer ?
#
loop_
_entity_poly.entity_id
_entity_poly.type
_entity_poly.pdbx_seq_one_letter_code
_entity_poly.pdbx_strand_id
1 'polypeptide(L)' 'MIEITCNDRLGKKVRVKCNPEDTIGDVKKLIAAQTGTKPEKIMLKKWYTIYKDHITVDDYEIHDGMNLELYYQ' A
#
# COMPACT_ATOMS: atom_id res chain seq x y z
N MET A 1 10.79 1.17 -10.60
CA MET A 1 10.28 1.99 -9.50
C MET A 1 8.95 2.57 -9.93
N ILE A 2 7.90 2.30 -9.18
CA ILE A 2 6.53 2.72 -9.43
C ILE A 2 6.05 3.60 -8.28
N GLU A 3 5.15 4.53 -8.56
CA GLU A 3 4.51 5.40 -7.59
C GLU A 3 3.05 4.98 -7.41
N ILE A 4 2.71 4.52 -6.21
CA ILE A 4 1.34 4.17 -5.84
C ILE A 4 0.75 5.25 -4.94
N THR A 5 -0.57 5.47 -5.05
CA THR A 5 -1.30 6.39 -4.19
C THR A 5 -2.22 5.61 -3.25
N CYS A 6 -2.01 5.74 -1.95
CA CYS A 6 -2.86 5.16 -0.91
C CYS A 6 -3.80 6.23 -0.35
N ASN A 7 -5.11 6.00 -0.45
CA ASN A 7 -6.14 6.92 0.02
C ASN A 7 -6.82 6.36 1.26
N ASP A 8 -6.82 7.14 2.33
CA ASP A 8 -7.53 6.86 3.57
C ASP A 8 -9.01 7.27 3.46
N ARG A 9 -9.87 6.69 4.30
CA ARG A 9 -11.29 7.05 4.44
C ARG A 9 -11.51 8.50 4.88
N LEU A 10 -10.54 9.07 5.60
CA LEU A 10 -10.55 10.47 6.01
C LEU A 10 -10.02 11.43 4.94
N GLY A 11 -9.71 10.93 3.73
CA GLY A 11 -9.24 11.75 2.60
C GLY A 11 -7.73 12.03 2.60
N LYS A 12 -6.98 11.47 3.55
CA LYS A 12 -5.50 11.54 3.55
C LYS A 12 -4.97 10.73 2.36
N LYS A 13 -4.12 11.37 1.55
CA LYS A 13 -3.45 10.73 0.40
C LYS A 13 -1.97 10.59 0.68
N VAL A 14 -1.46 9.38 0.54
CA VAL A 14 -0.04 9.05 0.72
C VAL A 14 0.48 8.52 -0.59
N ARG A 15 1.57 9.11 -1.11
CA ARG A 15 2.23 8.63 -2.32
C ARG A 15 3.49 7.89 -1.92
N VAL A 16 3.61 6.65 -2.35
CA VAL A 16 4.74 5.79 -2.00
C VAL A 16 5.41 5.33 -3.28
N LYS A 17 6.73 5.48 -3.31
CA LYS A 17 7.58 4.90 -4.35
C LYS A 17 8.06 3.55 -3.86
N CYS A 18 7.76 2.51 -4.62
CA CYS A 18 8.20 1.14 -4.35
C CYS A 18 8.72 0.48 -5.63
N ASN A 19 9.37 -0.67 -5.47
CA ASN A 19 9.74 -1.54 -6.57
C ASN A 19 8.67 -2.62 -6.78
N PRO A 20 8.46 -3.10 -8.02
CA PRO A 20 7.53 -4.19 -8.29
C PRO A 20 7.85 -5.48 -7.53
N GLU A 21 9.13 -5.73 -7.29
CA GLU A 21 9.64 -6.90 -6.54
C GLU A 21 9.44 -6.77 -5.01
N ASP A 22 9.11 -5.58 -4.50
CA ASP A 22 8.86 -5.39 -3.08
C ASP A 22 7.58 -6.13 -2.67
N THR A 23 7.53 -6.62 -1.43
CA THR A 23 6.32 -7.22 -0.90
C THR A 23 5.33 -6.15 -0.44
N ILE A 24 4.05 -6.49 -0.40
CA ILE A 24 3.03 -5.61 0.21
C ILE A 24 3.37 -5.29 1.67
N GLY A 25 4.00 -6.21 2.39
CA GLY A 25 4.49 -5.97 3.75
C GLY A 25 5.53 -4.84 3.82
N ASP A 26 6.43 -4.78 2.85
CA ASP A 26 7.43 -3.70 2.77
C ASP A 26 6.81 -2.37 2.35
N VAL A 27 5.85 -2.40 1.43
CA VAL A 27 5.04 -1.22 1.08
C VAL A 27 4.31 -0.67 2.31
N LYS A 28 3.74 -1.53 3.14
CA LYS A 28 3.10 -1.11 4.41
C LYS A 28 4.09 -0.44 5.36
N LYS A 29 5.35 -0.92 5.44
CA LYS A 29 6.40 -0.27 6.25
C LYS A 29 6.74 1.13 5.71
N LEU A 30 6.80 1.29 4.39
CA LEU A 30 7.03 2.60 3.76
C LEU A 30 5.88 3.57 4.04
N ILE A 31 4.63 3.11 3.94
CA ILE A 31 3.46 3.91 4.29
C ILE A 31 3.51 4.28 5.79
N ALA A 32 3.76 3.30 6.65
CA ALA A 32 3.88 3.47 8.10
C ALA A 32 4.91 4.54 8.48
N ALA A 33 6.07 4.54 7.81
CA ALA A 33 7.11 5.54 8.04
C ALA A 33 6.65 6.97 7.69
N GLN A 34 5.82 7.14 6.66
CA GLN A 34 5.27 8.44 6.27
C GLN A 34 4.06 8.87 7.11
N THR A 35 3.20 7.91 7.50
CA THR A 35 1.96 8.19 8.23
C THR A 35 2.13 8.24 9.75
N GLY A 36 3.23 7.70 10.29
CA GLY A 36 3.48 7.59 11.72
C GLY A 36 2.67 6.49 12.40
N THR A 37 2.21 5.49 11.65
CA THR A 37 1.40 4.37 12.16
C THR A 37 2.18 3.07 12.13
N LYS A 38 1.81 2.07 12.93
CA LYS A 38 2.44 0.74 12.85
C LYS A 38 2.04 0.02 11.55
N PRO A 39 2.95 -0.67 10.86
CA PRO A 39 2.65 -1.39 9.61
C PRO A 39 1.61 -2.51 9.80
N GLU A 40 1.59 -3.15 10.96
CA GLU A 40 0.61 -4.19 11.34
C GLU A 40 -0.84 -3.68 11.35
N LYS A 41 -1.02 -2.38 11.61
CA LYS A 41 -2.34 -1.74 11.62
C LYS A 41 -2.79 -1.32 10.24
N ILE A 42 -1.89 -1.31 9.25
CA ILE A 42 -2.22 -0.89 7.89
C ILE A 42 -2.78 -2.07 7.11
N MET A 43 -3.99 -1.90 6.60
CA MET A 43 -4.59 -2.80 5.63
C MET A 43 -4.73 -2.09 4.30
N LEU A 44 -4.12 -2.67 3.26
CA LEU A 44 -4.28 -2.21 1.89
C LEU A 44 -5.36 -3.05 1.22
N LYS A 45 -6.26 -2.36 0.52
CA LYS A 45 -7.40 -2.96 -0.14
C LYS A 45 -7.68 -2.28 -1.48
N LYS A 46 -8.26 -3.03 -2.42
CA LYS A 46 -8.86 -2.48 -3.64
C LYS A 46 -10.17 -3.22 -3.90
N TRP A 47 -11.30 -2.54 -3.84
CA TRP A 47 -12.65 -3.13 -3.99
C TRP A 47 -12.99 -4.24 -2.99
N TYR A 48 -12.82 -5.51 -3.37
CA TYR A 48 -13.06 -6.69 -2.53
C TYR A 48 -11.75 -7.43 -2.19
N THR A 49 -10.63 -7.03 -2.81
CA THR A 49 -9.34 -7.69 -2.67
C THR A 49 -8.55 -7.06 -1.54
N ILE A 50 -8.22 -7.86 -0.53
CA ILE A 50 -7.30 -7.49 0.54
C ILE A 50 -5.91 -8.00 0.18
N TYR A 51 -4.93 -7.10 0.15
CA TYR A 51 -3.56 -7.45 -0.21
C TYR A 51 -2.84 -8.13 0.96
N LYS A 52 -2.22 -9.28 0.68
CA LYS A 52 -1.47 -10.08 1.65
C LYS A 52 0.00 -9.69 1.66
N ASP A 53 0.60 -9.69 2.85
CA ASP A 53 1.94 -9.11 3.07
C ASP A 53 3.08 -9.82 2.37
N HIS A 54 2.96 -11.11 2.08
CA HIS A 54 4.03 -11.94 1.50
C HIS A 54 4.02 -12.01 -0.04
N ILE A 55 3.04 -11.38 -0.68
CA ILE A 55 2.93 -11.35 -2.14
C ILE A 55 3.54 -10.03 -2.64
N THR A 56 4.19 -10.08 -3.80
CA THR A 56 4.85 -8.91 -4.38
C THR A 56 3.85 -7.95 -5.00
N VAL A 57 4.30 -6.72 -5.25
CA VAL A 57 3.50 -5.70 -5.93
C VAL A 57 3.24 -6.11 -7.39
N ASP A 58 4.22 -6.75 -8.05
CA ASP A 58 4.12 -7.26 -9.42
C ASP A 58 3.15 -8.45 -9.54
N ASP A 59 3.20 -9.42 -8.61
CA ASP A 59 2.27 -10.56 -8.57
C ASP A 59 0.80 -10.12 -8.43
N TYR A 60 0.57 -8.95 -7.84
CA TYR A 60 -0.74 -8.34 -7.70
C TYR A 60 -1.13 -7.41 -8.85
N GLU A 61 -0.30 -7.33 -9.90
CA GLU A 61 -0.47 -6.48 -11.08
C GLU A 61 -0.72 -5.00 -10.70
N ILE A 62 -0.01 -4.52 -9.68
CA ILE A 62 -0.09 -3.11 -9.27
C ILE A 62 0.86 -2.30 -10.14
N HIS A 63 0.28 -1.45 -10.98
CA HIS A 63 1.02 -0.58 -11.89
C HIS A 63 1.28 0.82 -11.32
N ASP A 64 2.15 1.55 -12.01
CA ASP A 64 2.44 2.96 -11.73
C ASP A 64 1.16 3.83 -11.78
N GLY A 65 1.01 4.72 -10.80
CA GLY A 65 -0.14 5.61 -10.67
C GLY A 65 -1.41 4.94 -10.10
N MET A 66 -1.36 3.66 -9.73
CA MET A 66 -2.52 2.95 -9.18
C MET A 66 -2.94 3.52 -7.83
N ASN A 67 -4.25 3.62 -7.64
CA ASN A 67 -4.85 4.04 -6.37
C ASN A 67 -5.28 2.82 -5.56
N LEU A 68 -4.82 2.76 -4.31
CA LEU A 68 -5.18 1.76 -3.30
C LEU A 68 -5.95 2.43 -2.16
N GLU A 69 -6.83 1.67 -1.53
CA GLU A 69 -7.53 2.09 -0.33
C GLU A 69 -6.70 1.70 0.90
N LEU A 70 -6.49 2.68 1.78
CA LEU A 70 -5.80 2.53 3.05
C LEU A 70 -6.83 2.43 4.18
N TYR A 71 -6.70 1.39 4.98
CA TYR A 71 -7.50 1.16 6.18
C TYR A 71 -6.59 0.99 7.37
N TYR A 72 -7.10 1.38 8.55
CA TYR A 72 -6.46 1.06 9.82
C TYR A 72 -7.27 0.01 10.56
N GLN A 73 -6.59 -1.02 11.04
CA GLN A 73 -7.10 -2.04 11.95
C GLN A 73 -6.42 -1.92 13.33
#